data_AF-A0A6G4MVH6-F1
#
_entry.id   AF-A0A6G4MVH6-F1
#
_cell.length_a   1.000
_cell.length_b   1.000
_cell.length_c   1.000
_cell.angle_alpha   90.00
_cell.angle_beta   90.00
_cell.angle_gamma   90.00
#
_symmetry.space_group_name_H-M   'P 1'
#
loop_
_entity.id
_entity.type
_entity.pdbx_description
1 polymer ?
#
loop_
_entity_poly.entity_id
_entity_poly.type
_entity_poly.pdbx_seq_one_letter_code
_entity_poly.pdbx_strand_id
1 'polypeptide(L)'
;CAPFVTAPNKFEALATCDALVQAHGALKGLAASLMKIANDVRWLASGPRCGIGEIAIPENEPGSSIMPGKVNPTQCEALTMLCCQVMGNDVAINMGGASGNFELNVFRPMVIHNFLQSVRLLAHGMESFNKHCA
;
A
#
# COMPACT_ATOMS: atom_id res chain seq x y z
N CYS A 1 22.37 7.73 0.05
CA CYS A 1 21.46 8.89 0.05
C CYS A 1 21.85 9.82 -1.08
N ALA A 2 20.90 10.27 -1.90
CA ALA A 2 21.15 11.38 -2.82
C ALA A 2 21.44 12.66 -2.00
N PRO A 3 22.29 13.58 -2.51
CA PRO A 3 22.60 14.82 -1.78
C PRO A 3 21.35 15.71 -1.68
N PHE A 4 21.10 16.28 -0.51
CA PHE A 4 20.07 17.31 -0.35
C PHE A 4 20.51 18.58 -1.08
N VAL A 5 19.59 19.15 -1.85
CA VAL A 5 19.81 20.38 -2.61
C VAL A 5 18.71 21.38 -2.32
N THR A 6 19.03 22.66 -2.47
CA THR A 6 18.08 23.75 -2.28
C THR A 6 17.08 23.76 -3.43
N ALA A 7 15.77 23.82 -3.14
CA ALA A 7 14.75 23.93 -4.18
C ALA A 7 15.00 25.19 -5.04
N PRO A 8 14.97 25.11 -6.38
CA PRO A 8 15.25 26.25 -7.26
C PRO A 8 14.22 27.37 -7.13
N ASN A 9 12.97 27.02 -6.79
CA ASN A 9 11.90 27.96 -6.52
C ASN A 9 11.38 27.78 -5.08
N LYS A 10 11.49 28.83 -4.25
CA LYS A 10 11.02 28.81 -2.85
C LYS A 10 9.52 29.04 -2.70
N PHE A 11 8.92 29.77 -3.64
CA PHE A 11 7.49 30.02 -3.66
C PHE A 11 6.73 28.72 -3.89
N GLU A 12 7.15 27.91 -4.87
CA GLU A 12 6.56 26.60 -5.12
C GLU A 12 6.71 25.66 -3.91
N ALA A 13 7.93 25.55 -3.35
CA ALA A 13 8.20 24.68 -2.21
C ALA A 13 7.35 24.99 -0.95
N LEU A 14 6.89 26.24 -0.80
CA LEU A 14 6.01 26.69 0.29
C LEU A 14 4.52 26.64 -0.10
N ALA A 15 4.17 27.02 -1.32
CA ALA A 15 2.78 27.13 -1.77
C ALA A 15 2.14 25.76 -2.09
N THR A 16 2.91 24.74 -2.44
CA THR A 16 2.39 23.43 -2.90
C THR A 16 2.98 22.24 -2.15
N CYS A 17 2.54 21.04 -2.53
CA CYS A 17 3.05 19.75 -2.05
C CYS A 17 3.29 18.78 -3.24
N ASP A 18 3.59 19.32 -4.42
CA ASP A 18 3.51 18.59 -5.69
C ASP A 18 4.48 17.40 -5.75
N ALA A 19 5.70 17.56 -5.22
CA ALA A 19 6.66 16.48 -5.13
C ALA A 19 6.13 15.29 -4.31
N LEU A 20 5.39 15.53 -3.22
CA LEU A 20 4.79 14.48 -2.40
C LEU A 20 3.58 13.85 -3.09
N VAL A 21 2.75 14.66 -3.75
CA VAL A 21 1.61 14.15 -4.55
C VAL A 21 2.11 13.22 -5.66
N GLN A 22 3.13 13.65 -6.42
CA GLN A 22 3.70 12.86 -7.50
C GLN A 22 4.36 11.58 -6.98
N ALA A 23 5.16 11.67 -5.91
CA ALA A 23 5.79 10.49 -5.32
C ALA A 23 4.76 9.50 -4.78
N HIS A 24 3.66 9.97 -4.18
CA HIS A 24 2.60 9.09 -3.71
C HIS A 24 1.86 8.42 -4.88
N GLY A 25 1.73 9.10 -6.02
CA GLY A 25 1.20 8.49 -7.25
C GLY A 25 1.97 7.23 -7.67
N ALA A 26 3.29 7.19 -7.46
CA ALA A 26 4.10 5.99 -7.69
C ALA A 26 3.79 4.88 -6.66
N LEU A 27 3.59 5.23 -5.39
CA LEU A 27 3.17 4.27 -4.35
C LEU A 27 1.78 3.69 -4.62
N LYS A 28 0.83 4.50 -5.11
CA LYS A 28 -0.48 4.03 -5.55
C LYS A 28 -0.37 3.10 -6.75
N GLY A 29 0.54 3.38 -7.69
CA GLY A 29 0.87 2.46 -8.79
C GLY A 29 1.37 1.11 -8.27
N LEU A 30 2.32 1.12 -7.33
CA LEU A 30 2.82 -0.09 -6.68
C LEU A 30 1.70 -0.86 -5.96
N ALA A 31 0.82 -0.17 -5.23
CA ALA A 31 -0.32 -0.79 -4.57
C ALA A 31 -1.27 -1.50 -5.56
N ALA A 32 -1.50 -0.92 -6.74
CA ALA A 32 -2.30 -1.57 -7.79
C ALA A 32 -1.64 -2.87 -8.30
N SER A 33 -0.32 -2.85 -8.51
CA SER A 33 0.43 -4.05 -8.90
C SER A 33 0.41 -5.13 -7.81
N LEU A 34 0.64 -4.77 -6.55
CA LEU A 34 0.62 -5.69 -5.41
C LEU A 34 -0.77 -6.28 -5.19
N MET A 35 -1.83 -5.48 -5.33
CA MET A 35 -3.21 -5.95 -5.27
C MET A 35 -3.45 -7.08 -6.27
N LYS A 36 -2.98 -6.92 -7.51
CA LYS A 36 -3.11 -7.96 -8.54
C LYS A 36 -2.33 -9.21 -8.16
N ILE A 37 -1.05 -9.07 -7.79
CA ILE A 37 -0.18 -10.19 -7.41
C ILE A 37 -0.78 -11.00 -6.25
N ALA A 38 -1.23 -10.32 -5.18
CA ALA A 38 -1.83 -10.96 -4.02
C ALA A 38 -3.14 -11.70 -4.36
N ASN A 39 -3.94 -11.15 -5.29
CA ASN A 39 -5.15 -11.83 -5.76
C ASN A 39 -4.82 -13.06 -6.61
N ASP A 40 -3.83 -12.99 -7.50
CA ASP A 40 -3.41 -14.16 -8.27
C ASP A 40 -2.96 -15.31 -7.37
N VAL A 41 -2.07 -15.03 -6.39
CA VAL A 41 -1.61 -16.05 -5.43
C VAL A 41 -2.79 -16.66 -4.67
N ARG A 42 -3.73 -15.83 -4.21
CA ARG A 42 -4.95 -16.29 -3.52
C ARG A 42 -5.82 -17.19 -4.39
N TRP A 43 -6.00 -16.85 -5.66
CA TRP A 43 -6.81 -17.62 -6.59
C TRP A 43 -6.14 -18.94 -6.97
N LEU A 44 -4.84 -18.92 -7.28
CA LEU A 44 -4.07 -20.12 -7.61
C LEU A 44 -3.99 -21.09 -6.43
N ALA A 45 -3.97 -20.59 -5.19
CA ALA A 45 -4.01 -21.39 -3.96
C ALA A 45 -5.42 -21.81 -3.51
N SER A 46 -6.48 -21.44 -4.25
CA SER A 46 -7.85 -21.80 -3.86
C SER A 46 -8.06 -23.31 -3.92
N GLY A 47 -8.73 -23.90 -2.92
CA GLY A 47 -8.91 -25.35 -2.84
C GLY A 47 -9.16 -25.84 -1.41
N PRO A 48 -8.65 -27.03 -1.01
CA PRO A 48 -7.70 -27.88 -1.75
C PRO A 48 -8.34 -28.82 -2.77
N ARG A 49 -9.68 -28.97 -2.77
CA ARG A 49 -10.39 -29.88 -3.69
C ARG A 49 -11.43 -29.18 -4.57
N CYS A 50 -11.92 -28.02 -4.14
CA CYS A 50 -13.01 -27.29 -4.79
C CYS A 50 -12.55 -25.90 -5.27
N GLY A 51 -11.35 -25.81 -5.85
CA GLY A 51 -10.72 -24.58 -6.35
C GLY A 51 -9.73 -24.87 -7.47
N ILE A 52 -8.83 -23.92 -7.75
CA ILE A 52 -7.78 -24.08 -8.78
C ILE A 52 -6.67 -25.02 -8.30
N GLY A 53 -6.11 -24.76 -7.11
CA GLY A 53 -5.14 -25.64 -6.45
C GLY A 53 -3.80 -25.82 -7.18
N GLU A 54 -3.38 -24.85 -8.00
CA GLU A 54 -2.13 -24.93 -8.76
C GLU A 54 -0.88 -24.69 -7.90
N ILE A 55 -1.01 -23.91 -6.83
CA ILE A 55 0.07 -23.65 -5.88
C ILE A 55 -0.38 -23.94 -4.45
N ALA A 56 0.57 -24.28 -3.59
CA ALA A 56 0.38 -24.33 -2.15
C ALA A 56 1.08 -23.13 -1.50
N ILE A 57 0.47 -22.58 -0.45
CA ILE A 57 1.03 -21.49 0.36
C ILE A 57 1.26 -21.99 1.80
N PRO A 58 2.19 -21.40 2.56
CA PRO A 58 2.46 -21.77 3.94
C PRO A 58 1.22 -21.70 4.84
N GLU A 59 1.04 -22.73 5.67
CA GLU A 59 -0.03 -22.81 6.67
C GLU A 59 0.44 -22.18 7.99
N ASN A 60 0.27 -20.86 8.14
CA ASN A 60 0.80 -20.12 9.29
C ASN A 60 -0.10 -20.21 10.54
N GLU A 61 -1.42 -20.32 10.37
CA GLU A 61 -2.37 -20.39 11.48
C GLU A 61 -3.67 -21.13 11.11
N PRO A 62 -4.43 -21.64 12.11
CA PRO A 62 -5.75 -22.21 11.88
C PRO A 62 -6.72 -21.16 11.31
N GLY A 63 -7.32 -21.46 10.14
CA GLY A 63 -8.20 -20.55 9.41
C GLY A 63 -9.67 -20.59 9.84
N SER A 64 -10.06 -21.48 10.76
CA SER A 64 -11.44 -21.56 11.25
C SER A 64 -11.51 -22.13 12.66
N SER A 65 -12.36 -21.54 13.49
CA SER A 65 -12.67 -22.05 14.82
C SER A 65 -13.53 -23.33 14.80
N ILE A 66 -14.24 -23.62 13.71
CA ILE A 66 -15.18 -24.75 13.60
C ILE A 66 -14.73 -25.84 12.61
N MET A 67 -13.85 -25.51 11.65
CA MET A 67 -13.33 -26.46 10.66
C MET A 67 -11.86 -26.79 10.94
N PRO A 68 -11.56 -27.87 11.69
CA PRO A 68 -10.20 -28.32 11.92
C PRO A 68 -9.46 -28.55 10.61
N GLY A 69 -8.22 -28.06 10.51
CA GLY A 69 -7.38 -28.20 9.33
C GLY A 69 -7.71 -27.27 8.16
N LYS A 70 -8.71 -26.36 8.29
CA LYS A 70 -8.90 -25.30 7.29
C LYS A 70 -7.81 -24.24 7.47
N VAL A 71 -7.14 -23.89 6.37
CA VAL A 71 -6.13 -22.83 6.29
C VAL A 71 -6.55 -21.80 5.26
N ASN A 72 -6.33 -20.52 5.53
CA ASN A 72 -6.71 -19.40 4.66
C ASN A 72 -5.48 -18.63 4.16
N PRO A 73 -5.57 -17.95 3.01
CA PRO A 73 -4.51 -17.10 2.45
C PRO A 73 -4.43 -15.73 3.14
N THR A 74 -4.25 -15.72 4.46
CA THR A 74 -4.35 -14.51 5.31
C THR A 74 -3.34 -13.42 4.96
N GLN A 75 -2.14 -13.80 4.50
CA GLN A 75 -1.13 -12.85 4.02
C GLN A 75 -1.58 -12.14 2.73
N CYS A 76 -2.25 -12.85 1.81
CA CYS A 76 -2.85 -12.23 0.63
C CYS A 76 -3.97 -11.26 1.02
N GLU A 77 -4.80 -11.64 2.01
CA GLU A 77 -5.89 -10.81 2.52
C GLU A 77 -5.34 -9.50 3.12
N ALA A 78 -4.36 -9.60 4.01
CA ALA A 78 -3.68 -8.45 4.63
C ALA A 78 -3.06 -7.52 3.58
N LEU A 79 -2.34 -8.08 2.59
CA LEU A 79 -1.72 -7.30 1.51
C LEU A 79 -2.76 -6.57 0.66
N THR A 80 -3.91 -7.18 0.40
CA THR A 80 -4.98 -6.48 -0.34
C THR A 80 -5.66 -5.38 0.48
N MET A 81 -5.88 -5.58 1.78
CA MET A 81 -6.44 -4.54 2.65
C MET A 81 -5.54 -3.31 2.74
N LEU A 82 -4.22 -3.49 2.91
CA LEU A 82 -3.30 -2.36 2.95
C LEU A 82 -3.18 -1.65 1.58
N CYS A 83 -3.31 -2.37 0.46
CA CYS A 83 -3.34 -1.75 -0.87
C CYS A 83 -4.57 -0.84 -1.03
N CYS A 84 -5.74 -1.26 -0.55
CA CYS A 84 -6.92 -0.39 -0.50
C CYS A 84 -6.68 0.86 0.35
N GLN A 85 -6.03 0.71 1.52
CA GLN A 85 -5.71 1.85 2.38
C GLN A 85 -4.78 2.85 1.68
N VAL A 86 -3.74 2.37 0.98
CA VAL A 86 -2.82 3.22 0.21
C VAL A 86 -3.56 3.99 -0.89
N MET A 87 -4.51 3.34 -1.58
CA MET A 87 -5.34 4.03 -2.59
C MET A 87 -6.25 5.09 -1.97
N GLY A 88 -6.80 4.84 -0.78
CA GLY A 88 -7.56 5.85 -0.03
C GLY A 88 -6.69 7.04 0.41
N ASN A 89 -5.48 6.76 0.90
CA ASN A 89 -4.49 7.77 1.27
C ASN A 89 -4.10 8.64 0.07
N ASP A 90 -4.05 8.06 -1.13
CA ASP A 90 -3.77 8.80 -2.39
C ASP A 90 -4.82 9.88 -2.63
N VAL A 91 -6.11 9.56 -2.46
CA VAL A 91 -7.19 10.53 -2.60
C VAL A 91 -7.02 11.67 -1.59
N ALA A 92 -6.76 11.36 -0.33
CA ALA A 92 -6.55 12.37 0.71
C ALA A 92 -5.36 13.28 0.37
N ILE A 93 -4.23 12.73 -0.07
CA ILE A 93 -3.04 13.48 -0.48
C ILE A 93 -3.32 14.39 -1.68
N ASN A 94 -4.05 13.91 -2.70
CA ASN A 94 -4.42 14.73 -3.86
C ASN A 94 -5.30 15.91 -3.45
N MET A 95 -6.29 15.68 -2.57
CA MET A 95 -7.12 16.75 -2.03
C MET A 95 -6.30 17.76 -1.20
N GLY A 96 -5.36 17.29 -0.38
CA GLY A 96 -4.45 18.14 0.37
C GLY A 96 -3.52 18.97 -0.51
N GLY A 97 -2.97 18.37 -1.57
CA GLY A 97 -2.12 19.04 -2.55
C GLY A 97 -2.86 20.17 -3.28
N ALA A 98 -4.11 19.93 -3.68
CA ALA A 98 -4.94 20.92 -4.38
C ALA A 98 -5.47 22.06 -3.48
N SER A 99 -5.38 21.93 -2.16
CA SER A 99 -5.98 22.87 -1.18
C SER A 99 -5.02 23.97 -0.70
N GLY A 100 -3.96 24.25 -1.45
CA GLY A 100 -3.06 25.38 -1.18
C GLY A 100 -3.73 26.72 -1.46
N ASN A 101 -3.45 27.74 -0.64
CA ASN A 101 -3.94 29.10 -0.87
C ASN A 101 -2.76 30.08 -0.85
N PHE A 102 -2.55 30.75 -1.99
CA PHE A 102 -1.48 31.74 -2.18
C PHE A 102 -0.09 31.19 -1.77
N GLU A 103 0.59 31.78 -0.79
CA GLU A 103 1.98 31.49 -0.46
C GLU A 103 2.19 30.21 0.36
N LEU A 104 1.13 29.55 0.88
CA LEU A 104 1.29 28.40 1.77
C LEU A 104 0.20 27.33 1.63
N ASN A 105 0.63 26.08 1.46
CA ASN A 105 -0.23 24.93 1.69
C ASN A 105 -0.24 24.56 3.19
N VAL A 106 -1.41 24.62 3.83
CA VAL A 106 -1.61 24.34 5.26
C VAL A 106 -2.04 22.89 5.56
N PHE A 107 -2.25 22.06 4.54
CA PHE A 107 -2.62 20.65 4.67
C PHE A 107 -1.41 19.73 4.88
N ARG A 108 -0.20 20.30 5.03
CA ARG A 108 1.07 19.59 5.16
C ARG A 108 1.08 18.46 6.20
N PRO A 109 0.53 18.61 7.43
CA PRO A 109 0.52 17.52 8.41
C PRO A 109 -0.27 16.31 7.93
N MET A 110 -1.41 16.54 7.28
CA MET A 110 -2.24 15.47 6.73
C MET A 110 -1.55 14.79 5.55
N VAL A 111 -0.95 15.56 4.63
CA VAL A 111 -0.23 15.02 3.47
C VAL A 111 0.92 14.12 3.91
N ILE A 112 1.79 14.60 4.82
CA ILE A 112 2.95 13.81 5.25
C ILE A 112 2.56 12.58 6.07
N HIS A 113 1.50 12.68 6.89
CA HIS A 113 1.00 11.53 7.65
C HIS A 113 0.55 10.39 6.73
N ASN A 114 -0.32 10.69 5.75
CA ASN A 114 -0.80 9.72 4.78
C ASN A 114 0.34 9.14 3.95
N PHE A 115 1.31 9.98 3.54
CA PHE A 115 2.47 9.55 2.77
C PHE A 115 3.31 8.53 3.56
N LEU A 116 3.69 8.87 4.80
CA LEU A 116 4.51 7.99 5.64
C LEU A 116 3.78 6.72 6.05
N GLN A 117 2.47 6.80 6.27
CA GLN A 117 1.65 5.62 6.53
C GLN A 117 1.66 4.68 5.32
N SER A 118 1.44 5.19 4.11
CA SER A 118 1.48 4.39 2.88
C SER A 118 2.83 3.70 2.68
N VAL A 119 3.94 4.42 2.90
CA VAL A 119 5.29 3.85 2.83
C VAL A 119 5.45 2.69 3.84
N ARG A 120 5.05 2.90 5.10
CA ARG A 120 5.17 1.88 6.15
C ARG A 120 4.31 0.65 5.85
N LEU A 121 3.07 0.85 5.42
CA LEU A 121 2.15 -0.23 5.06
C LEU A 121 2.69 -1.08 3.91
N LEU A 122 3.16 -0.43 2.83
CA LEU A 122 3.73 -1.15 1.69
C LEU A 122 5.01 -1.88 2.07
N ALA A 123 5.93 -1.23 2.78
CA ALA A 123 7.20 -1.83 3.17
C ALA A 123 7.01 -3.09 4.03
N HIS A 124 6.26 -2.97 5.13
CA HIS A 124 6.03 -4.10 6.04
C HIS A 124 5.10 -5.15 5.40
N GLY A 125 4.15 -4.72 4.57
CA GLY A 125 3.24 -5.61 3.84
C GLY A 125 3.98 -6.51 2.85
N MET A 126 4.89 -5.94 2.05
CA MET A 126 5.73 -6.71 1.12
C MET A 126 6.67 -7.66 1.86
N GLU A 127 7.29 -7.21 2.95
CA GLU A 127 8.19 -8.06 3.75
C GLU A 127 7.44 -9.23 4.39
N SER A 128 6.27 -8.99 4.98
CA SER A 128 5.43 -10.05 5.57
C SER A 128 4.96 -11.04 4.50
N PHE A 129 4.50 -10.55 3.35
CA PHE A 129 4.05 -11.38 2.25
C PHE A 129 5.18 -12.28 1.70
N ASN A 130 6.38 -11.73 1.51
CA ASN A 130 7.54 -12.47 1.03
C ASN A 130 8.07 -13.49 2.07
N LYS A 131 7.92 -13.21 3.36
CA LYS A 131 8.42 -14.12 4.41
C LYS A 131 7.45 -15.24 4.75
N HIS A 132 6.15 -14.97 4.67
CA HIS A 132 5.09 -15.84 5.20
C HIS A 132 4.14 -16.39 4.12
N CYS A 133 4.34 -16.07 2.84
CA CYS A 133 3.46 -16.52 1.76
C CYS A 133 4.20 -17.00 0.51
N ALA A 134 4.84 -16.08 -0.22
CA ALA A 134 5.37 -16.29 -1.57
C ALA A 134 6.88 -16.06 -1.63
#